data_AF-A0A7Z0WIC8-F1
#
_entry.id   AF-A0A7Z0WIC8-F1
#
_cell.length_a   1.000
_cell.length_b   1.000
_cell.length_c   1.000
_cell.angle_alpha   90.00
_cell.angle_beta   90.00
_cell.angle_gamma   90.00
#
_symmetry.space_group_name_H-M   'P 1'
#
loop_
_entity.id
_entity.type
_entity.pdbx_description
1 polymer ?
#
loop_
_entity_poly.entity_id
_entity_poly.type
_entity_poly.pdbx_seq_one_letter_code
_entity_poly.pdbx_strand_id
1 'polypeptide(L)'
;MSKFVMRVATALFAALAFGFVAVPLASAQEAPAETEFEAAWSYTIESSCAGWEGVIRQGANYWGGASEGGGTPVRCQNSAITDCGFFAEGVETTDVHGNLIVVGCNYGMGQLIKLYPGAVNDPALLAAHEFGHNWYGHSYNGCASWASPTDVMATTMC
;
A
#
# COMPACT_ATOMS: atom_id res chain seq x y z
N MET A 1 -37.12 -26.56 -8.93
CA MET A 1 -35.84 -25.95 -9.30
C MET A 1 -34.75 -27.00 -9.10
N SER A 2 -33.98 -27.26 -10.16
CA SER A 2 -32.98 -28.32 -10.37
C SER A 2 -32.07 -28.64 -9.17
N LYS A 3 -32.04 -29.89 -8.69
CA LYS A 3 -31.16 -31.01 -9.11
C LYS A 3 -29.65 -30.75 -8.89
N PHE A 4 -29.18 -31.11 -7.69
CA PHE A 4 -27.76 -31.44 -7.45
C PHE A 4 -27.54 -32.89 -7.89
N VAL A 5 -26.75 -33.09 -8.94
CA VAL A 5 -26.22 -34.39 -9.35
C VAL A 5 -24.74 -34.19 -9.61
N MET A 6 -23.89 -34.72 -8.74
CA MET A 6 -22.57 -35.16 -9.17
C MET A 6 -22.30 -36.48 -8.46
N ARG A 7 -22.25 -37.51 -9.29
CA ARG A 7 -22.19 -38.93 -8.96
C ARG A 7 -20.84 -39.24 -8.31
N VAL A 8 -20.90 -39.92 -7.17
CA VAL A 8 -19.78 -40.66 -6.59
C VAL A 8 -19.43 -41.78 -7.56
N ALA A 9 -18.28 -41.68 -8.22
CA ALA A 9 -17.75 -42.75 -9.05
C ALA A 9 -17.08 -43.78 -8.15
N THR A 10 -17.73 -44.92 -7.96
CA THR A 10 -17.13 -46.12 -7.39
C THR A 10 -16.24 -46.78 -8.45
N ALA A 11 -14.95 -46.92 -8.19
CA ALA A 11 -14.09 -47.85 -8.91
C ALA A 11 -13.10 -48.53 -7.96
N LEU A 12 -13.46 -49.78 -7.63
CA LEU A 12 -12.62 -50.94 -7.39
C LEU A 12 -11.34 -50.80 -6.55
N PHE A 13 -11.40 -51.34 -5.33
CA PHE A 13 -10.22 -51.75 -4.57
C PHE A 13 -9.58 -52.99 -5.20
N ALA A 14 -8.34 -52.86 -5.65
CA ALA A 14 -7.41 -53.98 -5.81
C ALA A 14 -6.35 -53.86 -4.71
N ALA A 15 -6.49 -54.68 -3.67
CA ALA A 15 -5.52 -54.79 -2.59
C ALA A 15 -4.34 -55.64 -3.04
N LEU A 16 -3.14 -55.05 -3.06
CA LEU A 16 -1.88 -55.78 -3.06
C LEU A 16 -0.99 -55.22 -1.95
N ALA A 17 -0.58 -56.13 -1.08
CA ALA A 17 0.05 -55.94 0.21
C ALA A 17 1.42 -55.28 0.13
N PHE A 18 1.70 -54.28 0.98
CA PHE A 18 3.02 -54.04 1.60
C PHE A 18 2.86 -53.16 2.85
N GLY A 19 3.33 -53.67 3.99
CA GLY A 19 3.75 -52.96 5.22
C GLY A 19 2.91 -51.78 5.74
N PHE A 20 2.06 -52.03 6.74
CA PHE A 20 1.56 -50.96 7.60
C PHE A 20 2.68 -50.43 8.51
N VAL A 21 3.23 -49.27 8.18
CA VAL A 21 3.84 -48.37 9.18
C VAL A 21 2.81 -47.28 9.43
N ALA A 22 2.19 -47.30 10.61
CA ALA A 22 1.32 -46.23 11.04
C ALA A 22 2.15 -44.96 11.28
N VAL A 23 2.15 -44.04 10.31
CA VAL A 23 2.61 -42.66 10.55
C VAL A 23 1.52 -41.99 11.38
N PRO A 24 1.81 -41.50 12.60
CA PRO A 24 0.81 -40.73 13.34
C PRO A 24 0.47 -39.49 12.51
N LEU A 25 -0.84 -39.23 12.32
CA LEU A 25 -1.31 -37.93 11.84
C LEU A 25 -0.76 -36.88 12.81
N ALA A 26 0.27 -36.17 12.39
CA ALA A 26 0.72 -34.98 13.08
C ALA A 26 -0.48 -34.04 13.18
N SER A 27 -0.79 -33.63 14.41
CA SER A 27 -1.78 -32.60 14.72
C SER A 27 -1.71 -31.47 13.71
N ALA A 28 -2.86 -31.03 13.22
CA ALA A 28 -2.98 -29.75 12.55
C ALA A 28 -2.36 -28.69 13.48
N GLN A 29 -1.15 -28.26 13.14
CA GLN A 29 -0.43 -27.23 13.84
C GLN A 29 -1.19 -25.95 13.57
N GLU A 30 -1.76 -25.35 14.61
CA GLU A 30 -2.37 -24.02 14.55
C GLU A 30 -1.41 -23.09 13.81
N ALA A 31 -1.91 -22.45 12.76
CA ALA A 31 -1.15 -21.46 12.03
C ALA A 31 -0.64 -20.40 13.03
N PRO A 32 0.64 -20.03 13.00
CA PRO A 32 1.12 -18.95 13.85
C PRO A 32 0.32 -17.69 13.54
N ALA A 33 -0.16 -17.03 14.59
CA ALA A 33 -0.84 -15.75 14.48
C ALA A 33 0.03 -14.75 13.72
N GLU A 34 -0.57 -14.04 12.77
CA GLU A 34 0.08 -12.98 12.00
C GLU A 34 0.37 -11.81 12.93
N THR A 35 1.58 -11.80 13.49
CA THR A 35 2.08 -10.68 14.28
C THR A 35 3.13 -9.93 13.47
N GLU A 36 2.69 -8.97 12.67
CA GLU A 36 3.47 -7.74 12.51
C GLU A 36 2.57 -6.59 12.93
N PHE A 37 2.77 -6.15 14.16
CA PHE A 37 2.24 -4.88 14.62
C PHE A 37 2.98 -3.81 13.82
N GLU A 38 2.39 -3.37 12.70
CA GLU A 38 2.67 -2.08 12.07
C GLU A 38 2.87 -1.07 13.20
N ALA A 39 4.10 -0.56 13.33
CA ALA A 39 4.44 0.32 14.44
C ALA A 39 3.46 1.50 14.44
N ALA A 40 2.69 1.66 15.51
CA ALA A 40 1.71 2.74 15.61
C ALA A 40 2.41 4.07 15.30
N TRP A 41 1.95 4.75 14.26
CA TRP A 41 2.51 6.01 13.78
C TRP A 41 1.42 7.08 13.76
N SER A 42 1.83 8.35 13.73
CA SER A 42 0.89 9.46 13.78
C SER A 42 1.20 10.53 12.76
N TYR A 43 0.15 11.20 12.30
CA TYR A 43 0.23 12.31 11.37
C TYR A 43 -0.84 13.34 11.71
N THR A 44 -0.60 14.59 11.31
CA THR A 44 -1.55 15.68 11.48
C THR A 44 -1.85 16.29 10.13
N ILE A 45 -3.11 16.21 9.71
CA ILE A 45 -3.58 16.91 8.52
C ILE A 45 -3.67 18.40 8.85
N GLU A 46 -2.82 19.21 8.24
CA GLU A 46 -2.87 20.66 8.44
C GLU A 46 -4.05 21.28 7.68
N SER A 47 -4.48 22.48 8.12
CA SER A 47 -5.60 23.21 7.53
C SER A 47 -5.48 23.50 6.02
N SER A 48 -4.26 23.45 5.46
CA SER A 48 -4.04 23.59 4.02
C SER A 48 -4.66 22.45 3.20
N CYS A 49 -4.95 21.31 3.83
CA CYS A 49 -5.59 20.14 3.22
C CYS A 49 -7.12 20.14 3.31
N ALA A 50 -7.75 21.28 3.60
CA ALA A 50 -9.20 21.38 3.65
C ALA A 50 -9.86 20.84 2.37
N GLY A 51 -10.75 19.86 2.52
CA GLY A 51 -11.43 19.17 1.40
C GLY A 51 -10.72 17.90 0.89
N TRP A 52 -9.50 17.62 1.34
CA TRP A 52 -8.72 16.43 0.99
C TRP A 52 -8.56 15.44 2.14
N GLU A 53 -9.09 15.73 3.32
CA GLU A 53 -8.82 14.97 4.54
C GLU A 53 -9.27 13.51 4.41
N GLY A 54 -10.40 13.27 3.73
CA GLY A 54 -10.91 11.93 3.49
C GLY A 54 -9.95 11.04 2.68
N VAL A 55 -9.40 11.57 1.59
CA VAL A 55 -8.47 10.81 0.73
C VAL A 55 -7.10 10.63 1.39
N ILE A 56 -6.65 11.62 2.18
CA ILE A 56 -5.40 11.49 2.95
C ILE A 56 -5.55 10.39 4.01
N ARG A 57 -6.67 10.35 4.73
CA ARG A 57 -6.96 9.26 5.69
C ARG A 57 -7.01 7.91 5.01
N GLN A 58 -7.62 7.82 3.82
CA GLN A 58 -7.61 6.59 3.04
C GLN A 58 -6.18 6.14 2.74
N GLY A 59 -5.31 7.06 2.31
CA GLY A 59 -3.90 6.77 2.06
C GLY A 59 -3.15 6.29 3.31
N ALA A 60 -3.38 6.92 4.46
CA ALA A 60 -2.79 6.50 5.73
C ALA A 60 -3.27 5.10 6.17
N ASN A 61 -4.56 4.81 5.99
CA ASN A 61 -5.16 3.52 6.36
C ASN A 61 -4.64 2.34 5.54
N TYR A 62 -4.03 2.59 4.37
CA TYR A 62 -3.44 1.54 3.55
C TYR A 62 -2.33 0.78 4.29
N TRP A 63 -1.46 1.50 5.00
CA TRP A 63 -0.38 0.92 5.78
C TRP A 63 -0.88 0.35 7.12
N GLY A 64 -1.98 0.88 7.65
CA GLY A 64 -2.49 0.48 8.95
C GLY A 64 -1.69 1.11 10.09
N GLY A 65 -2.12 0.88 11.35
CA GLY A 65 -1.46 1.42 12.54
C GLY A 65 -1.45 2.96 12.70
N ALA A 66 -2.00 3.69 11.73
CA ALA A 66 -1.98 5.14 11.69
C ALA A 66 -2.97 5.76 12.69
N SER A 67 -2.57 6.85 13.33
CA SER A 67 -3.42 7.69 14.16
C SER A 67 -3.35 9.14 13.72
N GLU A 68 -4.50 9.77 13.53
CA GLU A 68 -4.57 11.19 13.20
C GLU A 68 -4.51 12.03 14.49
N GLY A 69 -3.59 12.99 14.52
CA GLY A 69 -3.34 13.87 15.66
C GLY A 69 -1.92 13.67 16.22
N GLY A 70 -1.11 14.72 16.14
CA GLY A 70 0.33 14.65 16.45
C GLY A 70 1.17 14.11 15.28
N GLY A 71 2.47 13.93 15.49
CA GLY A 71 3.36 13.31 14.51
C GLY A 71 3.63 14.12 13.25
N THR A 72 3.72 13.44 12.10
CA THR A 72 4.11 14.00 10.81
C THR A 72 3.08 15.04 10.32
N PRO A 73 3.43 16.32 10.15
CA PRO A 73 2.54 17.28 9.54
C PRO A 73 2.34 16.97 8.04
N VAL A 74 1.09 16.99 7.59
CA VAL A 74 0.71 16.81 6.18
C VAL A 74 0.16 18.14 5.65
N ARG A 75 0.80 18.67 4.60
CA ARG A 75 0.48 19.96 3.98
C ARG A 75 0.06 19.79 2.54
N CYS A 76 -1.08 20.36 2.19
CA CYS A 76 -1.52 20.37 0.81
C CYS A 76 -1.14 21.69 0.14
N GLN A 77 -0.84 21.61 -1.15
CA GLN A 77 -0.46 22.73 -2.00
C GLN A 77 -1.25 22.67 -3.30
N ASN A 78 -1.22 23.78 -4.03
CA ASN A 78 -1.88 23.94 -5.33
C ASN A 78 -0.87 24.15 -6.46
N SER A 79 0.38 23.73 -6.25
CA SER A 79 1.49 23.87 -7.20
C SER A 79 2.48 22.73 -7.01
N ALA A 80 3.29 22.47 -8.04
CA ALA A 80 4.37 21.49 -7.97
C ALA A 80 5.34 21.79 -6.81
N ILE A 81 5.86 20.72 -6.20
CA ILE A 81 6.77 20.80 -5.06
C ILE A 81 8.20 20.95 -5.60
N THR A 82 8.78 22.13 -5.47
CA THR A 82 10.10 22.44 -6.05
C THR A 82 11.27 22.23 -5.09
N ASP A 83 10.98 21.99 -3.81
CA ASP A 83 11.95 21.92 -2.72
C ASP A 83 12.05 20.53 -2.11
N CYS A 84 11.74 19.48 -2.87
CA CYS A 84 11.95 18.08 -2.48
C CYS A 84 13.34 17.59 -2.95
N GLY A 85 14.20 17.05 -2.07
CA GLY A 85 15.52 16.44 -2.40
C GLY A 85 16.13 15.73 -1.17
N PHE A 86 16.98 14.68 -1.24
CA PHE A 86 18.08 14.21 -2.11
C PHE A 86 17.65 13.02 -3.02
N PHE A 87 18.16 12.92 -4.26
CA PHE A 87 17.82 11.97 -5.34
C PHE A 87 16.51 12.27 -6.10
N ALA A 88 16.70 12.90 -7.26
CA ALA A 88 15.76 12.93 -8.36
C ALA A 88 15.58 11.52 -8.97
N GLU A 89 15.04 10.60 -8.19
CA GLU A 89 14.44 9.35 -8.68
C GLU A 89 12.98 9.34 -8.24
N GLY A 90 12.28 10.42 -8.56
CA GLY A 90 10.90 10.45 -9.03
C GLY A 90 9.74 10.23 -8.06
N VAL A 91 8.99 11.32 -7.84
CA VAL A 91 7.55 11.30 -8.12
C VAL A 91 7.38 12.02 -9.44
N GLU A 92 7.24 11.25 -10.52
CA GLU A 92 7.18 11.79 -11.87
C GLU A 92 5.72 11.87 -12.32
N THR A 93 5.10 13.04 -12.26
CA THR A 93 3.91 13.32 -13.07
C THR A 93 4.29 14.30 -14.17
N THR A 94 3.63 14.26 -15.33
CA THR A 94 3.81 15.28 -16.36
C THR A 94 2.72 16.34 -16.25
N ASP A 95 3.08 17.62 -16.31
CA ASP A 95 2.11 18.71 -16.41
C ASP A 95 1.39 18.70 -17.78
N VAL A 96 0.44 19.61 -17.98
CA VAL A 96 -0.29 19.76 -19.25
C VAL A 96 0.60 20.11 -20.47
N HIS A 97 1.88 20.42 -20.25
CA HIS A 97 2.87 20.72 -21.27
C HIS A 97 3.92 19.59 -21.42
N GLY A 98 3.78 18.47 -20.69
CA GLY A 98 4.70 17.35 -20.71
C GLY A 98 5.95 17.52 -19.85
N ASN A 99 6.01 18.51 -18.96
CA ASN A 99 7.14 18.71 -18.05
C ASN A 99 6.99 17.86 -16.80
N LEU A 100 8.10 17.30 -16.33
CA LEU A 100 8.14 16.59 -15.07
C LEU A 100 7.82 17.51 -13.89
N ILE A 101 6.88 17.09 -13.05
CA ILE A 101 6.51 17.76 -11.82
C ILE A 101 6.49 16.76 -10.66
N VAL A 102 6.95 17.23 -9.50
CA VAL A 102 6.85 16.52 -8.23
C VAL A 102 5.53 16.90 -7.58
N VAL A 103 4.67 15.92 -7.35
CA VAL A 103 3.31 16.10 -6.83
C VAL A 103 3.16 15.65 -5.38
N GLY A 104 4.16 14.98 -4.82
CA GLY A 104 4.24 14.64 -3.40
C GLY A 104 5.68 14.62 -2.92
N CYS A 105 5.88 14.79 -1.61
CA CYS A 105 7.18 14.63 -1.00
C CYS A 105 7.06 14.34 0.50
N ASN A 106 7.73 13.28 0.95
CA ASN A 106 7.99 13.00 2.35
C ASN A 106 9.42 13.41 2.74
N TYR A 107 9.53 14.39 3.62
CA TYR A 107 10.80 14.93 4.10
C TYR A 107 11.27 14.15 5.32
N GLY A 108 12.52 13.68 5.25
CA GLY A 108 13.21 13.12 6.42
C GLY A 108 12.49 11.93 7.06
N MET A 109 11.80 11.10 6.26
CA MET A 109 11.07 9.92 6.72
C MET A 109 10.00 10.26 7.78
N GLY A 110 9.16 11.24 7.46
CA GLY A 110 8.01 11.63 8.29
C GLY A 110 8.20 12.92 9.09
N GLN A 111 9.20 13.76 8.78
CA GLN A 111 9.32 15.09 9.39
C GLN A 111 8.27 16.07 8.85
N LEU A 112 7.90 15.92 7.59
CA LEU A 112 6.88 16.70 6.90
C LEU A 112 6.45 15.92 5.65
N ILE A 113 5.17 15.95 5.32
CA ILE A 113 4.66 15.50 4.03
C ILE A 113 4.01 16.69 3.33
N LYS A 114 4.36 16.89 2.06
CA LYS A 114 3.68 17.83 1.16
C LYS A 114 2.97 17.04 0.07
N LEU A 115 1.74 17.44 -0.23
CA LEU A 115 0.92 16.85 -1.29
C LEU A 115 0.46 17.96 -2.24
N TYR A 116 0.38 17.66 -3.53
CA TYR A 116 -0.37 18.40 -4.52
C TYR A 116 -1.52 17.53 -5.06
N PRO A 117 -2.60 17.32 -4.27
CA PRO A 117 -3.67 16.38 -4.61
C PRO A 117 -4.33 16.66 -5.96
N GLY A 118 -4.47 17.93 -6.34
CA GLY A 118 -5.15 18.34 -7.56
C GLY A 118 -4.38 18.05 -8.86
N ALA A 119 -3.14 17.58 -8.79
CA ALA A 119 -2.32 17.26 -9.97
C ALA A 119 -2.38 15.80 -10.39
N VAL A 120 -3.06 14.93 -9.64
CA VAL A 120 -3.14 13.48 -9.89
C VAL A 120 -4.58 13.01 -9.99
N ASN A 121 -4.79 11.86 -10.64
CA ASN A 121 -6.12 11.25 -10.76
C ASN A 121 -6.55 10.53 -9.48
N ASP A 122 -5.59 9.99 -8.72
CA ASP A 122 -5.83 9.31 -7.44
C ASP A 122 -5.03 9.96 -6.29
N PRO A 123 -5.62 10.97 -5.63
CA PRO A 123 -4.99 11.63 -4.48
C PRO A 123 -4.82 10.74 -3.25
N ALA A 124 -5.63 9.69 -3.10
CA ALA A 124 -5.48 8.76 -2.00
C ALA A 124 -4.24 7.88 -2.19
N LEU A 125 -3.97 7.47 -3.44
CA LEU A 125 -2.76 6.73 -3.80
C LEU A 125 -1.52 7.59 -3.62
N LEU A 126 -1.57 8.86 -4.03
CA LEU A 126 -0.51 9.84 -3.74
C LEU A 126 -0.24 9.92 -2.24
N ALA A 127 -1.28 10.04 -1.42
CA ALA A 127 -1.10 10.09 0.04
C ALA A 127 -0.49 8.79 0.59
N ALA A 128 -0.96 7.62 0.15
CA ALA A 128 -0.38 6.33 0.56
C ALA A 128 1.09 6.22 0.17
N HIS A 129 1.45 6.62 -1.05
CA HIS A 129 2.83 6.67 -1.53
C HIS A 129 3.71 7.52 -0.61
N GLU A 130 3.29 8.76 -0.33
CA GLU A 130 4.08 9.64 0.54
C GLU A 130 4.16 9.12 1.99
N PHE A 131 3.13 8.49 2.52
CA PHE A 131 3.23 7.86 3.85
C PHE A 131 4.20 6.66 3.86
N GLY A 132 4.25 5.88 2.77
CA GLY A 132 5.16 4.74 2.66
C GLY A 132 6.64 5.14 2.75
N HIS A 133 6.98 6.37 2.39
CA HIS A 133 8.32 6.94 2.58
C HIS A 133 8.78 7.13 4.02
N ASN A 134 7.91 6.90 5.01
CA ASN A 134 8.35 6.74 6.40
C ASN A 134 9.28 5.52 6.57
N TRP A 135 9.18 4.52 5.68
CA TRP A 135 9.91 3.25 5.80
C TRP A 135 10.61 2.82 4.51
N TYR A 136 10.10 3.22 3.35
CA TYR A 136 10.53 2.68 2.05
C TYR A 136 11.04 3.78 1.10
N GLY A 137 12.00 3.43 0.25
CA GLY A 137 12.30 4.21 -0.96
C GLY A 137 11.34 3.83 -2.10
N HIS A 138 11.52 4.44 -3.27
CA HIS A 138 10.83 3.97 -4.46
C HIS A 138 11.22 2.55 -4.81
N SER A 139 10.25 1.77 -5.24
CA SER A 139 10.42 0.35 -5.55
C SER A 139 10.96 0.12 -6.97
N TYR A 140 10.45 0.87 -7.95
CA TYR A 140 10.85 0.83 -9.35
C TYR A 140 10.23 2.00 -10.15
N ASN A 141 10.79 2.27 -11.34
CA ASN A 141 10.25 3.26 -12.27
C ASN A 141 9.01 2.72 -12.99
N GLY A 142 7.84 3.32 -12.73
CA GLY A 142 6.57 2.94 -13.33
C GLY A 142 5.38 3.52 -12.59
N CYS A 143 4.17 3.25 -13.10
CA CYS A 143 2.95 3.77 -12.50
C CYS A 143 2.68 3.16 -11.13
N ALA A 144 2.45 4.03 -10.16
CA ALA A 144 1.93 3.64 -8.87
C ALA A 144 0.54 3.02 -9.01
N SER A 145 0.23 2.03 -8.17
CA SER A 145 -1.12 1.47 -8.10
C SER A 145 -1.37 0.79 -6.75
N TRP A 146 -2.65 0.55 -6.43
CA TRP A 146 -3.06 -0.17 -5.23
C TRP A 146 -2.82 -1.69 -5.27
N ALA A 147 -2.21 -2.22 -6.33
CA ALA A 147 -2.11 -3.68 -6.53
C ALA A 147 -1.21 -4.37 -5.49
N SER A 148 -0.19 -3.67 -4.97
CA SER A 148 0.70 -4.17 -3.92
C SER A 148 1.45 -3.02 -3.22
N PRO A 149 2.07 -3.23 -2.05
CA PRO A 149 2.93 -2.22 -1.43
C PRO A 149 4.09 -1.78 -2.33
N THR A 150 4.65 -2.73 -3.08
CA THR A 150 5.66 -2.46 -4.10
C THR A 150 5.11 -1.51 -5.16
N ASP A 151 3.88 -1.71 -5.64
CA ASP A 151 3.27 -0.85 -6.65
C ASP A 151 2.83 0.50 -6.09
N VAL A 152 2.44 0.60 -4.81
CA VAL A 152 2.18 1.91 -4.18
C VAL A 152 3.44 2.75 -4.17
N MET A 153 4.60 2.13 -3.95
CA MET A 153 5.91 2.81 -3.91
C MET A 153 6.58 2.97 -5.29
N ALA A 154 5.89 2.74 -6.41
CA ALA A 154 6.46 3.00 -7.73
C ALA A 154 6.55 4.51 -8.02
N THR A 155 7.57 4.90 -8.79
CA THR A 155 8.03 6.29 -8.99
C THR A 155 7.01 7.26 -9.64
N THR A 156 6.01 6.79 -10.38
CA THR A 156 5.19 7.66 -11.25
C THR A 156 3.74 7.67 -10.79
N MET A 157 3.20 8.85 -10.48
CA MET A 157 1.76 9.00 -10.26
C MET A 157 1.04 9.18 -11.59
N CYS A 158 0.44 8.08 -12.05
CA CYS A 158 -0.48 8.00 -13.19
C CYS A 158 -1.93 8.22 -12.69
#